data_AF-R7AVD8-F1
#
_entry.id   AF-R7AVD8-F1
#
_cell.length_a   1.000
_cell.length_b   1.000
_cell.length_c   1.000
_cell.angle_alpha   90.00
_cell.angle_beta   90.00
_cell.angle_gamma   90.00
#
_symmetry.space_group_name_H-M   'P 1'
#
loop_
_entity.id
_entity.type
_entity.pdbx_description
1 polymer ?
#
loop_
_entity_poly.entity_id
_entity_poly.type
_entity_poly.pdbx_seq_one_letter_code
_entity_poly.pdbx_strand_id
1 'polypeptide(L)'
;MAMVSLIGMIVVLVLILAVFGCIFYAVHRIKEFSRQTLGTDDLKEGFRQVEEEYAKTPKSVSAMTSLYLPKIKRDFPEFQYDEMKVRAENVLTSYLLALDSANPGALKEGNRELRDKLEMKIQMLRGAGTREHYGSIKLHRTEISDYKKRNGRCIITFQTAVQYYHTLQKEDGTILKGSRDRLCQAKYNTDVIYIQDRNLIEEERDFSLGINCPNCGAPISGLGSKVCAYCGTPIVELNIYAWSFSNVTEV
;
A
#
# COMPACT_ATOMS: atom_id res chain seq x y z
N MET A 1 -7.39 41.55 -67.32
CA MET A 1 -7.89 40.93 -66.07
C MET A 1 -7.75 39.41 -66.07
N ALA A 2 -8.16 38.67 -67.11
CA ALA A 2 -8.07 37.20 -67.13
C ALA A 2 -6.64 36.61 -67.01
N MET A 3 -5.65 37.25 -67.66
CA MET A 3 -4.27 36.75 -67.68
C MET A 3 -3.57 36.84 -66.32
N VAL A 4 -3.85 37.89 -65.53
CA VAL A 4 -3.30 38.08 -64.17
C VAL A 4 -3.92 37.08 -63.18
N SER A 5 -5.21 36.77 -63.34
CA SER A 5 -5.90 35.76 -62.53
C SER A 5 -5.38 34.35 -62.80
N LEU A 6 -5.00 34.04 -64.04
CA LEU A 6 -4.42 32.75 -64.42
C LEU A 6 -3.03 32.55 -63.81
N ILE A 7 -2.19 33.58 -63.85
CA ILE A 7 -0.84 33.55 -63.26
C ILE A 7 -0.93 33.39 -61.74
N GLY A 8 -1.84 34.11 -61.07
CA GLY A 8 -2.08 33.98 -59.64
C GLY A 8 -2.51 32.56 -59.22
N MET A 9 -3.39 31.92 -60.01
CA MET A 9 -3.85 30.56 -59.74
C MET A 9 -2.71 29.53 -59.88
N ILE A 10 -1.84 29.68 -60.88
CA ILE A 10 -0.68 28.79 -61.08
C ILE A 10 0.30 28.91 -59.91
N VAL A 11 0.59 30.12 -59.42
CA VAL A 11 1.49 30.34 -58.28
C VAL A 11 0.96 29.68 -57.00
N VAL A 12 -0.34 29.81 -56.73
CA VAL A 12 -0.97 29.16 -55.56
C VAL A 12 -0.90 27.63 -55.66
N LEU A 13 -1.12 27.07 -56.85
CA LEU A 13 -1.10 25.63 -57.06
C LEU A 13 0.31 25.03 -56.89
N VAL A 14 1.34 25.75 -57.34
CA VAL A 14 2.75 25.39 -57.11
C VAL A 14 3.11 25.45 -55.63
N LEU A 15 2.63 26.46 -54.89
CA LEU A 15 2.87 26.56 -53.44
C LEU A 15 2.20 25.41 -52.67
N ILE A 16 0.99 25.02 -53.04
CA ILE A 16 0.30 23.88 -52.42
C ILE A 16 1.07 22.58 -52.67
N LEU A 17 1.53 22.34 -53.90
CA LEU A 17 2.34 21.16 -54.23
C LEU A 17 3.68 21.13 -53.47
N ALA A 18 4.32 22.30 -53.30
CA ALA A 18 5.54 22.41 -52.51
C ALA A 18 5.29 22.07 -51.03
N VAL A 19 4.20 22.56 -50.44
CA VAL A 19 3.81 22.25 -49.06
C VAL A 19 3.52 20.75 -48.89
N PHE A 20 2.76 20.14 -49.81
CA PHE A 20 2.50 18.70 -49.79
C PHE A 20 3.80 17.89 -49.93
N GLY A 21 4.71 18.31 -50.80
CA GLY A 21 6.03 17.69 -50.95
C GLY A 21 6.87 17.77 -49.67
N CYS A 22 6.88 18.93 -49.00
CA CYS A 22 7.58 19.11 -47.72
C CYS A 22 6.97 18.27 -46.60
N ILE A 23 5.63 18.21 -46.50
CA ILE A 23 4.94 17.37 -45.51
C ILE A 23 5.23 15.89 -45.77
N PHE A 24 5.13 15.45 -47.02
CA PHE A 24 5.44 14.07 -47.40
C PHE A 24 6.89 13.72 -47.07
N TYR A 25 7.83 14.60 -47.41
CA TYR A 25 9.24 14.43 -47.10
C TYR A 25 9.52 14.40 -45.59
N ALA A 26 8.89 15.28 -44.81
CA ALA A 26 9.03 15.29 -43.35
C ALA A 26 8.49 14.02 -42.71
N VAL A 27 7.30 13.55 -43.12
CA VAL A 27 6.70 12.30 -42.63
C VAL A 27 7.57 11.10 -43.03
N HIS A 28 8.05 11.05 -44.27
CA HIS A 28 8.92 9.96 -44.73
C HIS A 28 10.25 9.94 -43.98
N ARG A 29 10.84 11.12 -43.74
CA ARG A 29 12.12 11.25 -43.03
C ARG A 29 12.00 10.99 -41.54
N ILE A 30 10.88 11.34 -40.90
CA ILE A 30 10.58 10.93 -39.52
C ILE A 30 10.47 9.41 -39.44
N LYS A 31 9.83 8.77 -40.44
CA LYS A 31 9.67 7.31 -40.50
C LYS A 31 11.00 6.58 -40.73
N GLU A 32 11.91 7.15 -41.52
CA GLU A 32 13.26 6.60 -41.75
C GLU A 32 14.23 6.90 -40.59
N PHE A 33 14.16 8.08 -39.98
CA PHE A 33 14.98 8.44 -38.82
C PHE A 33 14.58 7.64 -37.58
N SER A 34 13.28 7.32 -37.44
CA SER A 34 12.76 6.36 -36.47
C SER A 34 13.37 4.96 -36.63
N ARG A 35 13.62 4.52 -37.87
CA ARG A 35 14.18 3.17 -38.16
C ARG A 35 15.67 3.05 -37.82
N GLN A 36 16.43 4.14 -37.86
CA GLN A 36 17.90 4.07 -37.74
C GLN A 36 18.42 4.40 -36.34
N THR A 37 17.61 4.99 -35.45
CA THR A 37 18.09 5.47 -34.14
C THR A 37 17.51 4.76 -32.93
N LEU A 38 16.43 3.95 -33.07
CA LEU A 38 15.67 3.44 -31.91
C LEU A 38 15.37 1.94 -31.89
N GLY A 39 15.82 1.16 -32.87
CA GLY A 39 15.95 -0.29 -32.74
C GLY A 39 14.69 -1.12 -32.43
N THR A 40 13.48 -0.55 -32.47
CA THR A 40 12.20 -1.27 -32.45
C THR A 40 11.13 -0.45 -33.19
N ASP A 41 10.26 -1.12 -33.95
CA ASP A 41 9.32 -0.50 -34.91
C ASP A 41 8.07 0.14 -34.28
N ASP A 42 7.86 0.02 -32.96
CA ASP A 42 6.66 0.56 -32.33
C ASP A 42 6.95 1.03 -30.90
N LEU A 43 6.97 2.35 -30.67
CA LEU A 43 7.12 2.93 -29.33
C LEU A 43 6.16 2.30 -28.33
N LYS A 44 4.96 1.91 -28.78
CA LYS A 44 3.94 1.25 -27.98
C LYS A 44 4.35 -0.14 -27.50
N GLU A 45 5.06 -0.90 -28.33
CA GLU A 45 5.59 -2.22 -27.94
C GLU A 45 6.76 -2.07 -26.96
N GLY A 46 7.65 -1.10 -27.17
CA GLY A 46 8.73 -0.78 -26.24
C GLY A 46 8.20 -0.36 -24.86
N PHE A 47 7.19 0.52 -24.81
CA PHE A 47 6.53 0.88 -23.55
C PHE A 47 5.84 -0.31 -22.88
N ARG A 48 5.23 -1.21 -23.67
CA ARG A 48 4.58 -2.42 -23.14
C ARG A 48 5.59 -3.42 -22.56
N GLN A 49 6.73 -3.63 -23.23
CA GLN A 49 7.81 -4.47 -22.70
C GLN A 49 8.37 -3.92 -21.40
N VAL A 50 8.64 -2.60 -21.35
CA VAL A 50 9.10 -1.92 -20.14
C VAL A 50 8.07 -2.08 -19.01
N GLU A 51 6.79 -1.86 -19.29
CA GLU A 51 5.71 -2.01 -18.30
C GLU A 51 5.56 -3.47 -17.81
N GLU A 52 5.74 -4.46 -18.68
CA GLU A 52 5.75 -5.88 -18.33
C GLU A 52 6.99 -6.28 -17.50
N GLU A 53 8.15 -5.69 -17.76
CA GLU A 53 9.36 -5.88 -16.95
C GLU A 53 9.21 -5.26 -15.55
N TYR A 54 8.65 -4.05 -15.46
CA TYR A 54 8.32 -3.41 -14.19
C TYR A 54 7.31 -4.22 -13.37
N ALA A 55 6.33 -4.84 -14.02
CA ALA A 55 5.36 -5.72 -13.36
C ALA A 55 6.00 -6.99 -12.77
N LYS A 56 7.09 -7.48 -13.37
CA LYS A 56 7.79 -8.71 -12.95
C LYS A 56 8.88 -8.47 -11.91
N THR A 57 9.38 -7.24 -11.78
CA THR A 57 10.52 -6.92 -10.90
C THR A 57 10.04 -6.43 -9.53
N PRO A 58 10.39 -7.11 -8.42
CA PRO A 58 10.05 -6.66 -7.08
C PRO A 58 10.61 -5.28 -6.76
N LYS A 59 9.80 -4.43 -6.12
CA LYS A 59 10.29 -3.13 -5.63
C LYS A 59 11.36 -3.32 -4.56
N SER A 60 12.40 -2.49 -4.58
CA SER A 60 13.44 -2.48 -3.54
C SER A 60 12.94 -1.81 -2.26
N VAL A 61 13.18 -2.47 -1.12
CA VAL A 61 12.87 -1.93 0.20
C VAL A 61 14.04 -1.14 0.78
N SER A 62 13.74 -0.14 1.62
CA SER A 62 14.74 0.54 2.44
C SER A 62 15.26 -0.39 3.53
N ALA A 63 16.34 -1.12 3.23
CA ALA A 63 16.91 -2.15 4.10
C ALA A 63 17.81 -1.55 5.20
N MET A 64 17.22 -0.92 6.22
CA MET A 64 17.93 -0.27 7.33
C MET A 64 18.02 -1.12 8.60
N THR A 65 17.68 -2.41 8.51
CA THR A 65 17.71 -3.36 9.64
C THR A 65 19.06 -3.39 10.36
N SER A 66 20.17 -3.44 9.62
CA SER A 66 21.52 -3.45 10.21
C SER A 66 21.82 -2.21 11.06
N LEU A 67 21.19 -1.07 10.74
CA LEU A 67 21.35 0.19 11.46
C LEU A 67 20.43 0.25 12.70
N TYR A 68 19.17 -0.16 12.56
CA TYR A 68 18.15 0.03 13.59
C TYR A 68 18.05 -1.13 14.57
N LEU A 69 18.25 -2.37 14.14
CA LEU A 69 18.13 -3.55 15.00
C LEU A 69 19.05 -3.49 16.23
N PRO A 70 20.33 -3.09 16.13
CA PRO A 70 21.18 -2.94 17.33
C PRO A 70 20.68 -1.88 18.31
N LYS A 71 20.05 -0.80 17.81
CA LYS A 71 19.47 0.26 18.65
C LYS A 71 18.21 -0.25 19.36
N ILE A 72 17.34 -0.93 18.62
CA ILE A 72 16.13 -1.57 19.16
C ILE A 72 16.51 -2.59 20.24
N LYS A 73 17.48 -3.48 19.98
CA LYS A 73 17.95 -4.47 20.95
C LYS A 73 18.59 -3.87 22.21
N ARG A 74 19.15 -2.66 22.13
CA ARG A 74 19.65 -1.95 23.30
C ARG A 74 18.51 -1.41 24.17
N ASP A 75 17.46 -0.91 23.53
CA ASP A 75 16.28 -0.37 24.20
C ASP A 75 15.35 -1.50 24.72
N PHE A 76 15.28 -2.60 23.98
CA PHE A 76 14.39 -3.76 24.18
C PHE A 76 15.17 -5.06 23.92
N PRO A 77 15.99 -5.53 24.87
CA PRO A 77 16.80 -6.75 24.72
C PRO A 77 15.99 -8.00 24.32
N GLU A 78 14.76 -8.08 24.81
CA GLU A 78 13.80 -9.17 24.58
C GLU A 78 13.15 -9.16 23.19
N PHE A 79 13.29 -8.08 22.42
CA PHE A 79 12.64 -7.94 21.10
C PHE A 79 13.08 -9.04 20.12
N GLN A 80 12.18 -9.91 19.68
CA GLN A 80 12.48 -10.98 18.73
C GLN A 80 12.25 -10.50 17.29
N TYR A 81 13.32 -10.18 16.58
CA TYR A 81 13.25 -9.62 15.23
C TYR A 81 12.58 -10.55 14.22
N ASP A 82 13.03 -11.79 14.11
CA ASP A 82 12.53 -12.72 13.10
C ASP A 82 11.04 -13.04 13.31
N GLU A 83 10.62 -13.20 14.57
CA GLU A 83 9.21 -13.37 14.91
C GLU A 83 8.39 -12.12 14.56
N MET A 84 8.87 -10.94 14.91
CA MET A 84 8.16 -9.68 14.64
C MET A 84 8.03 -9.42 13.14
N LYS A 85 9.07 -9.76 12.36
CA LYS A 85 9.05 -9.68 10.90
C LYS A 85 7.94 -10.57 10.32
N VAL A 86 7.86 -11.83 10.76
CA VAL A 86 6.80 -12.76 10.32
C VAL A 86 5.41 -12.25 10.70
N ARG A 87 5.27 -11.66 11.90
CA ARG A 87 4.00 -11.03 12.31
C ARG A 87 3.64 -9.83 11.44
N ALA A 88 4.60 -8.97 11.10
CA ALA A 88 4.37 -7.84 10.19
C ALA A 88 3.90 -8.30 8.80
N GLU A 89 4.51 -9.36 8.27
CA GLU A 89 4.12 -9.99 7.00
C GLU A 89 2.69 -10.57 7.05
N ASN A 90 2.32 -11.21 8.17
CA ASN A 90 0.97 -11.74 8.39
C ASN A 90 -0.08 -10.63 8.56
N VAL A 91 0.27 -9.54 9.24
CA VAL A 91 -0.59 -8.36 9.39
C VAL A 91 -0.85 -7.74 8.03
N LEU A 92 0.19 -7.47 7.24
CA LEU A 92 0.03 -6.94 5.88
C LEU A 92 -0.86 -7.86 5.02
N THR A 93 -0.59 -9.17 5.02
CA THR A 93 -1.36 -10.12 4.22
C THR A 93 -2.84 -10.14 4.65
N SER A 94 -3.11 -10.23 5.95
CA SER A 94 -4.48 -10.25 6.46
C SER A 94 -5.21 -8.91 6.28
N TYR A 95 -4.49 -7.78 6.31
CA TYR A 95 -5.02 -6.46 6.01
C TYR A 95 -5.48 -6.36 4.55
N LEU A 96 -4.66 -6.79 3.58
CA LEU A 96 -5.04 -6.82 2.16
C LEU A 96 -6.22 -7.76 1.90
N LEU A 97 -6.26 -8.93 2.55
CA LEU A 97 -7.39 -9.85 2.47
C LEU A 97 -8.66 -9.29 3.11
N ALA A 98 -8.55 -8.51 4.18
CA ALA A 98 -9.68 -7.84 4.80
C ALA A 98 -10.27 -6.75 3.90
N LEU A 99 -9.43 -6.02 3.16
CA LEU A 99 -9.88 -5.10 2.12
C LEU A 99 -10.59 -5.84 0.98
N ASP A 100 -9.99 -6.91 0.45
CA ASP A 100 -10.57 -7.72 -0.64
C ASP A 100 -11.95 -8.30 -0.27
N SER A 101 -12.05 -8.89 0.93
CA SER A 101 -13.29 -9.48 1.45
C SER A 101 -14.28 -8.44 2.01
N ALA A 102 -13.88 -7.16 2.08
CA ALA A 102 -14.61 -6.09 2.75
C ALA A 102 -15.06 -6.48 4.17
N ASN A 103 -14.21 -7.22 4.90
CA ASN A 103 -14.49 -7.74 6.23
C ASN A 103 -13.37 -7.37 7.21
N PRO A 104 -13.55 -6.35 8.07
CA PRO A 104 -12.56 -5.96 9.07
C PRO A 104 -12.15 -7.11 10.01
N GLY A 105 -13.06 -8.08 10.24
CA GLY A 105 -12.80 -9.25 11.07
C GLY A 105 -11.78 -10.24 10.49
N ALA A 106 -11.43 -10.12 9.21
CA ALA A 106 -10.37 -10.93 8.59
C ALA A 106 -8.95 -10.50 9.02
N LEU A 107 -8.80 -9.30 9.61
CA LEU A 107 -7.54 -8.83 10.17
C LEU A 107 -7.16 -9.67 11.41
N LYS A 108 -6.09 -10.45 11.29
CA LYS A 108 -5.67 -11.42 12.32
C LYS A 108 -5.07 -10.74 13.56
N GLU A 109 -4.35 -9.65 13.36
CA GLU A 109 -3.59 -8.97 14.40
C GLU A 109 -3.57 -7.46 14.15
N GLY A 110 -3.60 -6.67 15.22
CA GLY A 110 -3.66 -5.22 15.17
C GLY A 110 -4.37 -4.64 16.39
N ASN A 111 -3.88 -3.50 16.87
CA ASN A 111 -4.55 -2.72 17.90
C ASN A 111 -5.82 -2.05 17.36
N ARG A 112 -6.50 -1.27 18.20
CA ARG A 112 -7.72 -0.54 17.81
C ARG A 112 -7.46 0.47 16.70
N GLU A 113 -6.35 1.21 16.75
CA GLU A 113 -5.97 2.20 15.73
C GLU A 113 -5.91 1.57 14.32
N LEU A 114 -5.27 0.41 14.18
CA LEU A 114 -5.20 -0.28 12.88
C LEU A 114 -6.59 -0.75 12.42
N ARG A 115 -7.40 -1.27 13.34
CA ARG A 115 -8.75 -1.76 13.04
C ARG A 115 -9.67 -0.64 12.58
N ASP A 116 -9.65 0.50 13.27
CA ASP A 116 -10.45 1.67 12.94
C ASP A 116 -10.07 2.24 11.57
N LYS A 117 -8.76 2.32 11.27
CA LYS A 117 -8.26 2.75 9.95
C LYS A 117 -8.73 1.81 8.83
N LEU A 118 -8.64 0.49 9.05
CA LEU A 118 -9.12 -0.52 8.11
C LEU A 118 -10.63 -0.40 7.89
N GLU A 119 -11.40 -0.27 8.96
CA GLU A 119 -12.85 -0.12 8.88
C GLU A 119 -13.25 1.15 8.12
N MET A 120 -12.63 2.28 8.44
CA MET A 120 -12.85 3.54 7.72
C MET A 120 -12.52 3.40 6.23
N LYS A 121 -11.40 2.76 5.87
CA LYS A 121 -11.02 2.48 4.47
C LYS A 121 -12.08 1.63 3.76
N ILE A 122 -12.60 0.58 4.41
CA ILE A 122 -13.67 -0.26 3.87
C ILE A 122 -14.98 0.53 3.70
N GLN A 123 -15.35 1.34 4.69
CA GLN A 123 -16.54 2.19 4.63
C GLN A 123 -16.45 3.22 3.49
N MET A 124 -15.28 3.82 3.27
CA MET A 124 -15.03 4.72 2.14
C MET A 124 -15.21 4.01 0.79
N LEU A 125 -14.66 2.80 0.65
CA LEU A 125 -14.81 2.01 -0.58
C LEU A 125 -16.29 1.69 -0.85
N ARG A 126 -17.02 1.26 0.18
CA ARG A 126 -18.46 0.98 0.11
C ARG A 126 -19.27 2.24 -0.23
N GLY A 127 -19.00 3.36 0.42
CA GLY A 127 -19.66 4.64 0.16
C GLY A 127 -19.44 5.15 -1.27
N ALA A 128 -18.30 4.81 -1.87
CA ALA A 128 -18.01 5.09 -3.27
C ALA A 128 -18.60 4.06 -4.25
N GLY A 129 -19.27 3.00 -3.78
CA GLY A 129 -19.75 1.90 -4.62
C GLY A 129 -18.62 1.14 -5.30
N THR A 130 -17.46 1.02 -4.63
CA THR A 130 -16.26 0.38 -5.18
C THR A 130 -15.72 -0.72 -4.26
N ARG A 131 -14.97 -1.64 -4.86
CA ARG A 131 -14.31 -2.74 -4.17
C ARG A 131 -12.90 -2.92 -4.71
N GLU A 132 -11.95 -3.04 -3.80
CA GLU A 132 -10.59 -3.46 -4.13
C GLU A 132 -10.54 -4.99 -4.15
N HIS A 133 -9.79 -5.54 -5.09
CA HIS A 133 -9.53 -6.97 -5.17
C HIS A 133 -8.04 -7.24 -5.19
N TYR A 134 -7.60 -8.22 -4.42
CA TYR A 134 -6.20 -8.63 -4.31
C TYR A 134 -6.04 -10.13 -4.57
N GLY A 135 -5.39 -10.48 -5.67
CA GLY A 135 -5.14 -11.86 -6.09
C GLY A 135 -3.67 -12.26 -5.96
N SER A 136 -3.40 -13.51 -5.58
CA SER A 136 -2.06 -14.12 -5.54
C SER A 136 -1.00 -13.25 -4.84
N ILE A 137 -1.33 -12.76 -3.64
CA ILE A 137 -0.42 -11.96 -2.81
C ILE A 137 0.85 -12.77 -2.53
N LYS A 138 2.01 -12.21 -2.89
CA LYS A 138 3.31 -12.79 -2.60
C LYS A 138 4.25 -11.71 -2.07
N LEU A 139 4.76 -11.95 -0.87
CA LEU A 139 5.76 -11.08 -0.23
C LEU A 139 7.15 -11.46 -0.73
N HIS A 140 8.02 -10.47 -0.95
CA HIS A 140 9.39 -10.69 -1.42
C HIS A 140 10.43 -10.47 -0.33
N ARG A 141 10.57 -9.21 0.10
CA ARG A 141 11.56 -8.80 1.08
C ARG A 141 10.92 -7.87 2.08
N THR A 142 11.15 -8.15 3.36
CA THR A 142 10.72 -7.34 4.50
C THR A 142 11.93 -6.97 5.34
N GLU A 143 12.08 -5.68 5.64
CA GLU A 143 13.19 -5.12 6.41
C GLU A 143 12.68 -4.03 7.34
N ILE A 144 13.41 -3.71 8.41
CA ILE A 144 13.17 -2.50 9.18
C ILE A 144 13.63 -1.32 8.33
N SER A 145 12.70 -0.40 8.07
CA SER A 145 12.97 0.83 7.32
C SER A 145 13.19 2.02 8.24
N ASP A 146 12.64 1.98 9.46
CA ASP A 146 12.69 3.09 10.40
C ASP A 146 12.51 2.64 11.87
N TYR A 147 13.03 3.45 12.79
CA TYR A 147 12.82 3.31 14.23
C TYR A 147 12.79 4.68 14.91
N LYS A 148 11.66 5.02 15.54
CA LYS A 148 11.42 6.35 16.12
C LYS A 148 10.85 6.25 17.53
N LYS A 149 11.25 7.20 18.39
CA LYS A 149 10.63 7.42 19.70
C LYS A 149 9.92 8.78 19.69
N ARG A 150 8.60 8.80 19.88
CA ARG A 150 7.77 10.02 19.85
C ARG A 150 6.63 9.87 20.83
N ASN A 151 6.38 10.91 21.64
CA ASN A 151 5.23 10.99 22.55
C ASN A 151 5.02 9.68 23.32
N GLY A 152 6.00 9.25 24.13
CA GLY A 152 5.89 8.02 24.92
C GLY A 152 5.74 6.69 24.14
N ARG A 153 5.81 6.71 22.80
CA ARG A 153 5.74 5.52 21.94
C ARG A 153 7.09 5.25 21.28
N CYS A 154 7.45 3.96 21.20
CA CYS A 154 8.50 3.46 20.33
C CYS A 154 7.85 2.80 19.12
N ILE A 155 8.25 3.22 17.92
CA ILE A 155 7.65 2.80 16.64
C ILE A 155 8.75 2.16 15.80
N ILE A 156 8.55 0.90 15.42
CA ILE A 156 9.39 0.20 14.44
C ILE A 156 8.57 0.04 13.17
N THR A 157 9.10 0.50 12.05
CA THR A 157 8.43 0.39 10.74
C THR A 157 9.08 -0.69 9.90
N PHE A 158 8.33 -1.75 9.61
CA PHE A 158 8.70 -2.77 8.63
C PHE A 158 8.26 -2.33 7.25
N GLN A 159 9.16 -2.36 6.26
CA GLN A 159 8.81 -2.16 4.87
C GLN A 159 8.88 -3.48 4.12
N THR A 160 7.78 -3.86 3.47
CA THR A 160 7.65 -5.10 2.72
C THR A 160 7.41 -4.80 1.24
N ALA A 161 8.21 -5.39 0.37
CA ALA A 161 7.92 -5.46 -1.06
C ALA A 161 6.97 -6.61 -1.33
N VAL A 162 5.89 -6.32 -2.06
CA VAL A 162 4.82 -7.28 -2.35
C VAL A 162 4.45 -7.23 -3.83
N GLN A 163 4.11 -8.40 -4.38
CA GLN A 163 3.44 -8.53 -5.66
C GLN A 163 2.01 -9.07 -5.46
N TYR A 164 1.09 -8.61 -6.30
CA TYR A 164 -0.29 -9.13 -6.36
C TYR A 164 -0.94 -8.75 -7.70
N TYR A 165 -2.04 -9.41 -8.06
CA TYR A 165 -3.00 -8.89 -9.03
C TYR A 165 -3.95 -7.95 -8.30
N HIS A 166 -4.19 -6.76 -8.84
CA HIS A 166 -5.06 -5.79 -8.19
C HIS A 166 -6.01 -5.11 -9.16
N THR A 167 -7.26 -4.99 -8.73
CA THR A 167 -8.28 -4.19 -9.42
C THR A 167 -9.13 -3.42 -8.44
N LEU A 168 -9.43 -2.17 -8.78
CA LEU A 168 -10.53 -1.42 -8.17
C LEU A 168 -11.74 -1.53 -9.09
N GLN A 169 -12.82 -2.15 -8.63
CA GLN A 169 -14.03 -2.40 -9.41
C GLN A 169 -15.22 -1.64 -8.82
N LYS A 170 -16.18 -1.25 -9.66
CA LYS A 170 -17.52 -0.87 -9.20
C LYS A 170 -18.34 -2.11 -8.84
N GLU A 171 -19.47 -1.92 -8.18
CA GLU A 171 -20.41 -3.01 -7.87
C GLU A 171 -20.91 -3.76 -9.10
N ASP A 172 -20.99 -3.10 -10.26
CA ASP A 172 -21.36 -3.72 -11.55
C ASP A 172 -20.24 -4.55 -12.20
N GLY A 173 -19.06 -4.64 -11.57
CA GLY A 173 -17.89 -5.37 -12.06
C GLY A 173 -17.00 -4.59 -13.03
N THR A 174 -17.32 -3.33 -13.33
CA THR A 174 -16.49 -2.46 -14.16
C THR A 174 -15.18 -2.15 -13.46
N ILE A 175 -14.05 -2.44 -14.11
CA ILE A 175 -12.71 -2.12 -13.59
C ILE A 175 -12.42 -0.64 -13.78
N LEU A 176 -12.20 0.09 -12.69
CA LEU A 176 -11.82 1.50 -12.69
C LEU A 176 -10.29 1.68 -12.74
N LYS A 177 -9.55 0.80 -12.05
CA LYS A 177 -8.08 0.83 -11.98
C LYS A 177 -7.52 -0.58 -11.85
N GLY A 178 -6.29 -0.76 -12.30
CA GLY A 178 -5.58 -2.03 -12.21
C GLY A 178 -5.94 -3.01 -13.32
N SER A 179 -5.55 -4.27 -13.15
CA SER A 179 -5.77 -5.33 -14.12
C SER A 179 -5.83 -6.69 -13.43
N ARG A 180 -6.63 -7.61 -13.99
CA ARG A 180 -6.73 -8.99 -13.50
C ARG A 180 -5.54 -9.86 -13.93
N ASP A 181 -4.88 -9.50 -15.03
CA ASP A 181 -3.87 -10.35 -15.68
C ASP A 181 -2.46 -9.76 -15.58
N ARG A 182 -2.31 -8.57 -15.00
CA ARG A 182 -1.01 -7.90 -14.83
C ARG A 182 -0.64 -7.82 -13.36
N LEU A 183 0.57 -8.30 -13.05
CA LEU A 183 1.14 -8.18 -11.72
C LEU A 183 1.38 -6.71 -11.38
N CYS A 184 1.02 -6.34 -10.16
CA CYS A 184 1.33 -5.07 -9.55
C CYS A 184 2.45 -5.29 -8.53
N GLN A 185 3.42 -4.37 -8.51
CA GLN A 185 4.54 -4.38 -7.56
C GLN A 185 4.41 -3.17 -6.63
N ALA A 186 4.32 -3.41 -5.32
CA ALA A 186 4.07 -2.38 -4.33
C ALA A 186 5.01 -2.51 -3.13
N LYS A 187 5.06 -1.46 -2.32
CA LYS A 187 5.71 -1.47 -1.02
C LYS A 187 4.71 -1.05 0.03
N TYR A 188 4.75 -1.71 1.17
CA TYR A 188 3.92 -1.35 2.31
C TYR A 188 4.81 -1.14 3.52
N ASN A 189 4.51 -0.10 4.27
CA ASN A 189 4.99 0.08 5.62
C ASN A 189 3.96 -0.49 6.59
N THR A 190 4.45 -1.25 7.57
CA THR A 190 3.67 -1.80 8.68
C THR A 190 4.34 -1.36 9.99
N ASP A 191 3.62 -0.58 10.79
CA ASP A 191 4.15 0.01 12.02
C ASP A 191 3.75 -0.85 13.23
N VAL A 192 4.76 -1.28 13.99
CA VAL A 192 4.58 -1.90 15.30
C VAL A 192 5.02 -0.92 16.38
N ILE A 193 4.18 -0.79 17.40
CA ILE A 193 4.36 0.18 18.48
C ILE A 193 4.49 -0.50 19.83
N TYR A 194 5.28 0.14 20.68
CA TYR A 194 5.38 -0.13 22.10
C TYR A 194 5.11 1.15 22.88
N ILE A 195 4.16 1.12 23.81
CA ILE A 195 3.77 2.29 24.61
C ILE A 195 4.52 2.24 25.93
N GLN A 196 5.40 3.22 26.16
CA GLN A 196 6.20 3.33 27.39
C GLN A 196 5.49 4.17 28.46
N ASP A 197 4.72 5.18 28.05
CA ASP A 197 4.04 6.10 28.97
C ASP A 197 2.67 5.56 29.39
N ARG A 198 2.47 5.39 30.71
CA ARG A 198 1.22 4.87 31.30
C ARG A 198 0.00 5.76 31.04
N ASN A 199 0.20 7.06 30.85
CA ASN A 199 -0.91 8.00 30.63
C ASN A 199 -1.45 7.88 29.19
N LEU A 200 -0.59 7.60 28.20
CA LEU A 200 -1.02 7.38 26.81
C LEU A 200 -1.73 6.04 26.61
N ILE A 201 -1.49 5.09 27.51
CA ILE A 201 -2.29 3.87 27.61
C ILE A 201 -3.73 4.24 28.00
N GLU A 202 -3.99 5.32 28.75
CA GLU A 202 -5.35 5.75 29.13
C GLU A 202 -6.15 6.32 27.96
N GLU A 203 -5.50 6.99 27.02
CA GLU A 203 -6.15 7.50 25.80
C GLU A 203 -6.44 6.38 24.78
N GLU A 204 -5.61 5.34 24.71
CA GLU A 204 -5.96 4.09 24.00
C GLU A 204 -7.00 3.24 24.76
N ARG A 205 -7.23 3.56 26.05
CA ARG A 205 -8.31 3.03 26.90
C ARG A 205 -9.59 3.89 26.81
N ASP A 206 -10.02 4.26 25.62
CA ASP A 206 -11.48 4.37 25.33
C ASP A 206 -12.18 2.98 25.35
N PHE A 207 -11.63 2.07 26.17
CA PHE A 207 -12.17 0.81 26.70
C PHE A 207 -12.85 1.05 28.06
N SER A 208 -13.38 2.25 28.30
CA SER A 208 -14.34 2.51 29.38
C SER A 208 -15.74 1.93 29.08
N LEU A 209 -15.94 1.33 27.89
CA LEU A 209 -16.95 0.29 27.72
C LEU A 209 -16.47 -0.94 28.49
N GLY A 210 -16.95 -1.04 29.72
CA GLY A 210 -16.58 -2.01 30.75
C GLY A 210 -16.19 -3.37 30.17
N ILE A 211 -14.93 -3.73 30.34
CA ILE A 211 -14.47 -5.10 30.11
C ILE A 211 -15.26 -5.95 31.12
N ASN A 212 -16.28 -6.65 30.65
CA ASN A 212 -17.03 -7.56 31.49
C ASN A 212 -16.18 -8.81 31.69
N CYS A 213 -16.13 -9.29 32.93
CA CYS A 213 -15.47 -10.54 33.25
C CYS A 213 -16.06 -11.67 32.39
N PRO A 214 -15.24 -12.46 31.66
CA PRO A 214 -15.75 -13.51 30.79
C PRO A 214 -16.46 -14.64 31.56
N ASN A 215 -16.23 -14.73 32.88
CA ASN A 215 -16.85 -15.74 33.72
C ASN A 215 -18.19 -15.29 34.34
N CYS A 216 -18.34 -14.02 34.73
CA CYS A 216 -19.53 -13.56 35.46
C CYS A 216 -20.24 -12.33 34.88
N GLY A 217 -19.70 -11.73 33.80
CA GLY A 217 -20.27 -10.55 33.18
C GLY A 217 -20.09 -9.24 33.96
N ALA A 218 -19.47 -9.28 35.15
CA ALA A 218 -19.31 -8.08 35.97
C ALA A 218 -18.26 -7.12 35.38
N PRO A 219 -18.46 -5.80 35.47
CA PRO A 219 -17.53 -4.81 34.95
C PRO A 219 -16.19 -4.87 35.69
N ILE A 220 -15.09 -4.98 34.96
CA ILE A 220 -13.74 -4.98 35.51
C ILE A 220 -13.31 -3.52 35.69
N SER A 221 -13.27 -3.08 36.94
CA SER A 221 -12.76 -1.77 37.34
C SER A 221 -11.23 -1.77 37.35
N GLY A 222 -10.62 -1.29 36.26
CA GLY A 222 -9.19 -0.99 36.16
C GLY A 222 -8.31 -2.13 35.62
N LEU A 223 -7.53 -1.83 34.57
CA LEU A 223 -6.44 -2.66 34.08
C LEU A 223 -5.31 -2.69 35.13
N GLY A 224 -5.04 -3.86 35.71
CA GLY A 224 -4.13 -4.07 36.85
C GLY A 224 -4.65 -5.09 37.88
N SER A 225 -5.95 -5.38 37.85
CA SER A 225 -6.57 -6.42 38.69
C SER A 225 -6.34 -7.79 38.06
N LYS A 226 -5.40 -8.57 38.61
CA LYS A 226 -5.15 -9.97 38.19
C LYS A 226 -6.31 -10.92 38.49
N VAL A 227 -7.34 -10.45 39.19
CA VAL A 227 -8.47 -11.24 39.66
C VAL A 227 -9.73 -10.38 39.61
N CYS A 228 -10.84 -10.93 39.12
CA CYS A 228 -12.15 -10.27 39.13
C CYS A 228 -12.63 -10.08 40.57
N ALA A 229 -12.93 -8.84 40.94
CA ALA A 229 -13.42 -8.49 42.29
C ALA A 229 -14.76 -9.15 42.66
N TYR A 230 -15.53 -9.60 41.67
CA TYR A 230 -16.87 -10.16 41.88
C TYR A 230 -16.90 -11.70 41.98
N CYS A 231 -16.17 -12.40 41.10
CA CYS A 231 -16.21 -13.86 41.02
C CYS A 231 -14.88 -14.55 41.30
N GLY A 232 -13.80 -13.79 41.55
CA GLY A 232 -12.49 -14.35 41.84
C GLY A 232 -11.78 -14.99 40.64
N THR A 233 -12.33 -14.88 39.43
CA THR A 233 -11.65 -15.40 38.22
C THR A 233 -10.39 -14.61 37.94
N PRO A 234 -9.24 -15.26 37.76
CA PRO A 234 -8.02 -14.60 37.32
C PRO A 234 -8.25 -13.92 35.97
N ILE A 235 -8.02 -12.61 35.90
CA ILE A 235 -8.13 -11.85 34.65
C ILE A 235 -6.76 -11.83 34.02
N VAL A 236 -6.68 -12.32 32.78
CA VAL A 236 -5.48 -12.14 31.96
C VAL A 236 -5.50 -10.67 31.53
N GLU A 237 -4.62 -9.85 32.10
CA GLU A 237 -4.38 -8.50 31.60
C GLU A 237 -4.09 -8.60 30.10
N LEU A 238 -4.88 -7.90 29.27
CA LEU A 238 -4.47 -7.60 27.91
C LEU A 238 -3.17 -6.82 28.04
N ASN A 239 -2.06 -7.46 27.68
CA ASN A 239 -0.73 -6.92 27.90
C ASN A 239 -0.49 -5.73 26.94
N ILE A 240 -0.95 -4.55 27.36
CA ILE A 240 -0.66 -3.23 26.79
C ILE A 240 0.84 -2.90 26.80
N TYR A 241 1.67 -3.66 27.52
CA TYR A 241 3.14 -3.61 27.46
C TYR A 241 3.73 -4.59 26.44
N ALA A 242 2.94 -5.02 25.44
CA ALA A 242 3.40 -5.83 24.33
C ALA A 242 3.37 -5.04 23.03
N TRP A 243 4.30 -5.36 22.13
CA TRP A 243 4.35 -4.83 20.78
C TRP A 243 3.03 -5.12 20.05
N SER A 244 2.40 -4.06 19.52
CA SER A 244 1.14 -4.14 18.77
C SER A 244 1.22 -3.37 17.46
N PHE A 245 0.59 -3.90 16.40
CA PHE A 245 0.55 -3.25 15.10
C PHE A 245 -0.52 -2.16 15.05
N SER A 246 -0.16 -0.98 14.56
CA SER A 246 -1.00 0.23 14.60
C SER A 246 -1.33 0.83 13.23
N ASN A 247 -0.57 0.44 12.19
CA ASN A 247 -0.69 1.08 10.90
C ASN A 247 -0.19 0.17 9.77
N VAL A 248 -0.87 0.23 8.63
CA VAL A 248 -0.47 -0.38 7.36
C VAL A 248 -0.71 0.65 6.25
N THR A 249 0.33 1.01 5.51
CA THR A 249 0.25 2.05 4.46
C THR A 249 1.08 1.67 3.25
N GLU A 250 0.53 1.85 2.04
CA GLU A 250 1.28 1.72 0.79
C GLU A 250 2.22 2.93 0.60
N VAL A 251 3.41 2.71 0.02
CA VAL A 251 4.50 3.71 -0.15
C VAL A 251 5.14 3.68 -1.54
#